data_AF-A0A2D6DPZ5-F1
#
_entry.id   AF-A0A2D6DPZ5-F1
#
_cell.length_a   1.000
_cell.length_b   1.000
_cell.length_c   1.000
_cell.angle_alpha   90.00
_cell.angle_beta   90.00
_cell.angle_gamma   90.00
#
_symmetry.space_group_name_H-M   'P 1'
#
loop_
_entity.id
_entity.type
_entity.pdbx_description
1 polymer ?
#
loop_
_entity_poly.entity_id
_entity_poly.type
_entity_poly.pdbx_seq_one_letter_code
_entity_poly.pdbx_strand_id
1 'polypeptide(L)'
;MSKDPLNVRLHDFDVSCNNLNVTHYLIDPGKPAQNGKVERSHRTDQEKFYDQLRFKSFEELQYKLKLWNMYYNNTKHCALDGKTPNQVLGLS
;
A
#
# COMPACT_ATOMS: atom_id res chain seq x y z
N MET A 1 -19.81 2.51 4.91
CA MET A 1 -20.88 2.93 3.98
C MET A 1 -22.24 2.75 4.63
N SER A 2 -23.22 3.57 4.26
CA SER A 2 -24.61 3.40 4.68
C SER A 2 -25.10 1.99 4.30
N LYS A 3 -25.75 1.29 5.23
CA LYS A 3 -26.35 -0.04 4.99
C LYS A 3 -27.65 0.06 4.18
N ASP A 4 -28.10 1.27 3.91
CA ASP A 4 -29.35 1.55 3.20
C ASP A 4 -29.06 1.85 1.71
N PRO A 5 -29.45 0.95 0.79
CA PRO A 5 -29.26 1.16 -0.65
C PRO A 5 -30.11 2.30 -1.22
N LEU A 6 -31.10 2.81 -0.48
CA LEU A 6 -31.95 3.94 -0.88
C LEU A 6 -31.41 5.29 -0.35
N ASN A 7 -30.46 5.26 0.58
CA ASN A 7 -29.83 6.45 1.15
C ASN A 7 -28.33 6.23 1.32
N VAL A 8 -27.62 6.29 0.18
CA VAL A 8 -26.17 6.15 0.13
C VAL A 8 -25.53 7.45 0.62
N ARG A 9 -25.25 7.52 1.92
CA ARG A 9 -24.36 8.54 2.46
C ARG A 9 -22.94 8.29 1.95
N LEU A 10 -22.47 9.13 1.04
CA LEU A 10 -21.08 9.17 0.59
C LEU A 10 -20.16 9.43 1.80
N HIS A 11 -19.13 8.61 1.95
CA HIS A 11 -18.11 8.83 2.98
C HIS A 11 -17.17 9.95 2.54
N ASP A 12 -16.59 10.70 3.49
CA ASP A 12 -15.66 11.80 3.18
C ASP A 12 -14.48 11.33 2.31
N PHE A 13 -14.08 10.07 2.46
CA PHE A 13 -13.08 9.41 1.62
C PHE A 13 -13.54 9.25 0.16
N ASP A 14 -14.81 8.88 -0.08
CA ASP A 14 -15.35 8.74 -1.44
C ASP A 14 -15.41 10.09 -2.14
N VAL A 15 -15.81 11.13 -1.41
CA VAL A 15 -15.81 12.52 -1.91
C VAL A 15 -14.40 12.95 -2.31
N SER A 16 -13.40 12.64 -1.46
CA SER A 16 -12.00 12.98 -1.72
C SER A 16 -11.46 12.24 -2.94
N CYS A 17 -11.77 10.95 -3.09
CA CYS A 17 -11.39 10.15 -4.26
C CYS A 17 -11.99 10.74 -5.55
N ASN A 18 -13.27 11.09 -5.53
CA ASN A 18 -13.94 11.72 -6.67
C ASN A 18 -13.29 13.05 -7.06
N ASN A 19 -12.96 13.91 -6.08
CA ASN A 19 -12.30 15.20 -6.35
C ASN A 19 -10.89 15.03 -6.96
N LEU A 20 -10.21 13.92 -6.66
CA LEU A 20 -8.90 13.58 -7.20
C LEU A 20 -8.97 12.73 -8.48
N ASN A 21 -10.16 12.48 -9.03
CA ASN A 21 -10.39 11.57 -10.15
C ASN A 21 -9.84 10.15 -9.91
N VAL A 22 -9.94 9.67 -8.66
CA VAL A 22 -9.54 8.31 -8.25
C VAL A 22 -10.79 7.46 -8.09
N THR A 23 -10.86 6.33 -8.78
CA THR A 23 -11.94 5.35 -8.59
C THR A 23 -11.68 4.52 -7.32
N HIS A 24 -12.58 4.62 -6.35
CA HIS A 24 -12.53 3.80 -5.14
C HIS A 24 -13.15 2.42 -5.40
N TYR A 25 -12.31 1.40 -5.59
CA TYR A 25 -12.73 0.01 -5.78
C TYR A 25 -12.71 -0.76 -4.46
N LEU A 26 -13.81 -1.45 -4.15
CA LEU A 26 -13.92 -2.35 -3.00
C LEU A 26 -13.77 -3.81 -3.45
N ILE A 27 -13.21 -4.64 -2.57
CA ILE A 27 -13.20 -6.09 -2.79
C ILE A 27 -14.62 -6.65 -2.70
N ASP A 28 -14.88 -7.69 -3.49
CA ASP A 28 -16.12 -8.43 -3.42
C ASP A 28 -16.18 -9.23 -2.10
N PRO A 29 -17.35 -9.28 -1.43
CA PRO A 29 -17.54 -10.14 -0.27
C PRO A 29 -17.14 -11.60 -0.57
N GLY A 30 -16.36 -12.20 0.32
CA GLY A 30 -15.89 -13.59 0.16
C GLY A 30 -14.76 -13.80 -0.85
N LYS A 31 -14.15 -12.73 -1.40
CA LYS A 31 -13.01 -12.81 -2.32
C LYS A 31 -11.72 -12.19 -1.76
N PRO A 32 -11.15 -12.71 -0.64
CA PRO A 32 -9.96 -12.14 -0.01
C PRO A 32 -8.74 -12.11 -0.93
N ALA A 33 -8.66 -13.02 -1.91
CA ALA A 33 -7.58 -13.06 -2.88
C ALA A 33 -7.40 -11.76 -3.69
N GLN A 34 -8.46 -10.94 -3.84
CA GLN A 34 -8.37 -9.62 -4.49
C GLN A 34 -7.43 -8.66 -3.75
N ASN A 35 -7.26 -8.84 -2.44
CA ASN A 35 -6.36 -8.03 -1.60
C ASN A 35 -4.97 -8.67 -1.40
N GLY A 36 -4.72 -9.85 -1.97
CA GLY A 36 -3.53 -10.63 -1.65
C GLY A 36 -2.19 -9.96 -1.98
N LYS A 37 -2.16 -9.00 -2.90
CA LYS A 37 -0.94 -8.20 -3.18
C LYS A 37 -0.61 -7.26 -2.02
N VAL A 38 -1.61 -6.57 -1.49
CA VAL A 38 -1.48 -5.66 -0.34
C VAL A 38 -1.05 -6.44 0.89
N GLU A 39 -1.71 -7.56 1.16
CA GLU A 39 -1.38 -8.43 2.30
C GLU A 39 0.05 -8.97 2.23
N ARG A 40 0.51 -9.37 1.04
CA ARG A 40 1.91 -9.79 0.85
C ARG A 40 2.90 -8.65 1.06
N SER A 41 2.58 -7.43 0.63
CA SER A 41 3.42 -6.26 0.87
C SER A 41 3.54 -5.99 2.36
N HIS A 42 2.40 -5.92 3.07
CA HIS A 42 2.38 -5.70 4.52
C HIS A 42 3.15 -6.76 5.30
N ARG A 43 3.01 -8.04 4.94
CA ARG A 43 3.80 -9.10 5.56
C ARG A 43 5.29 -8.91 5.32
N THR A 44 5.69 -8.51 4.12
CA THR A 44 7.11 -8.25 3.80
C THR A 44 7.66 -7.09 4.62
N ASP A 45 6.90 -6.01 4.76
CA ASP A 45 7.28 -4.87 5.61
C ASP A 45 7.33 -5.27 7.09
N GLN A 46 6.39 -6.09 7.55
CA GLN A 46 6.40 -6.61 8.93
C GLN A 46 7.68 -7.39 9.20
N GLU A 47 7.94 -8.44 8.42
CA GLU A 47 9.04 -9.38 8.65
C GLU A 47 10.42 -8.75 8.45
N LYS A 48 10.56 -7.85 7.46
CA LYS A 48 11.87 -7.31 7.05
C LYS A 48 12.17 -5.93 7.60
N PHE A 49 11.16 -5.13 7.91
CA PHE A 49 11.33 -3.80 8.46
C PHE A 49 10.91 -3.78 9.92
N TYR A 50 9.61 -3.91 10.23
CA TYR A 50 9.11 -3.63 11.57
C TYR A 50 9.65 -4.58 12.65
N ASP A 51 9.73 -5.89 12.40
CA ASP A 51 10.21 -6.88 13.37
C ASP A 51 11.70 -6.70 13.72
N GLN A 52 12.47 -6.12 12.80
CA GLN A 52 13.91 -5.89 12.97
C GLN A 52 14.24 -4.47 13.44
N LEU A 53 13.28 -3.55 13.32
CA LEU A 53 13.48 -2.14 13.54
C LEU A 53 13.48 -1.81 15.03
N ARG A 54 14.52 -1.10 15.48
CA ARG A 54 14.51 -0.35 16.73
C ARG A 54 14.53 1.15 16.44
N PHE A 55 13.71 1.90 17.15
CA PHE A 55 13.65 3.36 17.07
C PHE A 55 13.30 3.95 18.44
N LYS A 56 13.67 5.20 18.67
CA LYS A 56 13.49 5.92 19.93
C LYS A 56 12.47 7.05 19.83
N SER A 57 12.13 7.47 18.61
CA SER A 57 11.14 8.51 18.36
C SER A 57 10.34 8.22 17.10
N PHE A 58 9.16 8.85 17.00
CA PHE A 58 8.33 8.76 15.80
C PHE A 58 9.04 9.34 14.57
N GLU A 59 9.82 10.41 14.74
CA GLU A 59 10.60 11.01 13.66
C GLU A 59 11.67 10.04 13.12
N GLU A 60 12.35 9.32 14.00
CA GLU A 60 13.32 8.28 13.60
C GLU A 60 12.63 7.14 12.83
N LEU A 61 11.44 6.72 13.27
CA LEU A 61 10.62 5.74 12.55
C LEU A 61 10.27 6.21 11.14
N GLN A 62 9.80 7.46 10.99
CA GLN A 62 9.46 8.05 9.69
C GLN A 62 10.69 8.09 8.76
N TYR A 63 11.84 8.52 9.29
CA TYR A 63 13.08 8.56 8.52
C TYR A 63 13.50 7.16 8.03
N LYS A 64 13.50 6.17 8.92
CA LYS A 64 13.88 4.79 8.57
C LYS A 64 12.88 4.14 7.61
N LEU A 65 11.58 4.44 7.74
CA LEU A 65 10.56 3.97 6.81
C LEU A 65 10.78 4.53 5.40
N LYS A 66 11.18 5.81 5.29
CA LYS A 66 11.55 6.40 3.99
C LYS A 66 12.75 5.68 3.37
N LEU A 67 13.79 5.39 4.15
CA LEU A 67 14.95 4.63 3.69
C LEU A 67 14.57 3.21 3.24
N TRP A 68 13.70 2.55 4.01
CA TRP A 68 13.17 1.24 3.65
C TRP A 68 12.45 1.26 2.29
N ASN A 69 11.55 2.23 2.08
CA ASN A 69 10.84 2.38 0.81
C ASN A 69 11.80 2.63 -0.37
N MET A 70 12.83 3.47 -0.17
CA MET A 70 13.86 3.71 -1.18
C MET A 70 14.64 2.44 -1.51
N TYR A 71 14.99 1.64 -0.51
CA TYR A 71 15.70 0.38 -0.69
C TYR A 71 14.81 -0.66 -1.40
N TYR A 72 13.59 -0.89 -0.92
CA TYR A 72 12.68 -1.90 -1.45
C TYR A 72 12.32 -1.62 -2.92
N ASN A 73 12.03 -0.36 -3.27
CA ASN A 73 11.71 0.06 -4.64
C ASN A 73 12.90 0.04 -5.60
N ASN A 74 14.12 -0.11 -5.08
CA ASN A 74 15.34 -0.34 -5.87
C ASN A 74 15.91 -1.77 -5.71
N THR A 75 15.20 -2.65 -5.03
CA THR A 75 15.54 -4.07 -4.94
C THR A 75 14.96 -4.80 -6.15
N LYS A 76 15.70 -5.77 -6.71
CA LYS A 76 15.22 -6.59 -7.83
C LYS A 76 14.19 -7.61 -7.34
N HIS A 77 13.11 -7.79 -8.09
CA HIS A 77 12.08 -8.79 -7.78
C HIS A 77 11.97 -9.83 -8.88
N CYS A 78 11.91 -11.11 -8.50
CA CYS A 78 11.74 -12.20 -9.46
C CYS A 78 10.41 -12.09 -10.24
N ALA A 79 9.36 -11.58 -9.59
CA ALA A 79 8.07 -11.34 -10.24
C ALA A 79 8.09 -10.19 -11.27
N LEU A 80 9.18 -9.44 -11.35
CA LEU A 80 9.40 -8.33 -12.29
C LEU A 80 10.56 -8.64 -13.25
N ASP A 81 10.80 -9.93 -13.55
CA ASP A 81 11.89 -10.38 -14.43
C ASP A 81 13.28 -9.88 -13.99
N GLY A 82 13.49 -9.76 -12.67
CA GLY A 82 14.74 -9.26 -12.10
C GLY A 82 14.92 -7.74 -12.21
N LYS A 83 13.87 -7.00 -12.56
CA LYS A 83 13.84 -5.53 -12.49
C LYS A 83 13.39 -5.04 -11.10
N THR A 84 13.68 -3.78 -10.82
CA THR A 84 13.17 -3.08 -9.63
C THR A 84 11.80 -2.45 -9.90
N PRO A 85 10.98 -2.16 -8.88
CA PRO A 85 9.74 -1.41 -9.05
C PRO A 85 9.95 -0.07 -9.77
N ASN A 86 10.98 0.68 -9.41
CA ASN A 86 11.29 1.95 -10.08
C ASN A 86 11.62 1.77 -11.57
N GLN A 87 12.34 0.70 -11.95
CA GLN A 87 12.63 0.40 -13.36
C GLN A 87 11.38 0.07 -14.16
N VAL A 88 10.45 -0.69 -13.58
CA VAL A 88 9.17 -1.02 -14.23
C VAL A 88 8.30 0.23 -14.40
N LEU A 89 8.39 1.18 -13.47
CA LEU A 89 7.67 2.46 -13.52
C LEU A 89 8.37 3.54 -14.35
N GLY A 90 9.60 3.32 -14.81
CA GLY A 90 10.39 4.32 -15.55
C GLY A 90 10.87 5.50 -14.67
N LEU A 91 11.03 5.28 -13.36
CA LEU A 91 11.45 6.28 -12.38
C LEU A 91 12.94 6.18 -12.03
N SER A 92 13.69 5.32 -12.71
CA SER A 92 15.11 5.03 -12.49
C SER A 92 15.92 5.14 -13.76
#